data_AF-A0A2A2JC07-F1
#
_entry.id   AF-A0A2A2JC07-F1
#
_cell.length_a   1.000
_cell.length_b   1.000
_cell.length_c   1.000
_cell.angle_alpha   90.00
_cell.angle_beta   90.00
_cell.angle_gamma   90.00
#
_symmetry.space_group_name_H-M   'P 1'
#
loop_
_entity.id
_entity.type
_entity.pdbx_description
1 polymer ?
#
loop_
_entity_poly.entity_id
_entity_poly.type
_entity_poly.pdbx_seq_one_letter_code
_entity_poly.pdbx_strand_id
1 'polypeptide(L)'
;MFGFISFYFPGAPMKVRATFMPYHRIVGGLSFVGCSIQVIIGHTQLAAWDGGSCFYSLSCENGIEFVYIFLMISLVLYVIGVMCCIIPPKWRRQKTPDEEK
;
A
#
# COMPACT_ATOMS: atom_id res chain seq x y z
N MET A 1 -0.86 -1.16 15.84
CA MET A 1 -1.14 -0.96 17.28
C MET A 1 -1.75 0.42 17.57
N PHE A 2 -1.08 1.52 17.23
CA PHE A 2 -1.61 2.89 17.48
C PHE A 2 -3.06 3.11 16.98
N GLY A 3 -3.36 2.76 15.73
CA GLY A 3 -4.72 2.93 15.20
C GLY A 3 -5.79 2.12 15.95
N PHE A 4 -5.43 0.94 16.46
CA PHE A 4 -6.35 0.10 17.22
C PHE A 4 -6.72 0.75 18.56
N ILE A 5 -5.71 1.23 19.31
CA ILE A 5 -5.92 1.85 20.62
C ILE A 5 -6.67 3.19 20.47
N SER A 6 -6.29 3.98 19.47
CA SER A 6 -6.84 5.31 19.26
C SER A 6 -8.26 5.29 18.70
N PHE A 7 -8.59 4.38 17.77
CA PHE A 7 -9.85 4.43 17.00
C PHE A 7 -10.80 3.25 17.23
N TYR A 8 -10.37 2.16 17.89
CA TYR A 8 -11.21 0.98 18.09
C TYR A 8 -11.47 0.65 19.57
N PHE A 9 -10.45 0.26 20.34
CA PHE A 9 -10.65 -0.16 21.74
C PHE A 9 -9.42 0.15 22.61
N PRO A 10 -9.55 0.83 23.76
CA PRO A 10 -10.77 1.35 24.41
C PRO A 10 -11.38 2.61 23.74
N GLY A 11 -10.71 3.15 22.70
CA GLY A 11 -11.15 4.34 21.97
C GLY A 11 -10.71 5.63 22.66
N ALA A 12 -9.88 6.43 22.00
CA ALA A 12 -9.43 7.69 22.55
C ALA A 12 -10.53 8.77 22.51
N PRO A 13 -10.45 9.83 23.34
CA PRO A 13 -11.38 10.96 23.27
C PRO A 13 -11.44 11.57 21.87
N MET A 14 -12.61 12.12 21.49
CA MET A 14 -12.83 12.63 20.12
C MET A 14 -11.78 13.67 19.69
N LYS A 15 -11.39 14.57 20.60
CA LYS A 15 -10.31 15.56 20.36
C LYS A 15 -8.99 14.89 19.94
N VAL A 16 -8.60 13.82 20.64
CA VAL A 16 -7.39 13.05 20.34
C VAL A 16 -7.52 12.36 18.98
N ARG A 17 -8.66 11.69 18.74
CA ARG A 17 -8.95 11.03 17.46
C ARG A 17 -8.88 12.02 16.29
N ALA A 18 -9.50 13.19 16.43
CA ALA A 18 -9.51 14.24 15.41
C ALA A 18 -8.09 14.78 15.12
N THR A 19 -7.28 15.00 16.16
CA THR A 19 -5.88 15.45 16.01
C THR A 19 -5.01 14.39 15.32
N PHE A 20 -5.18 13.11 15.65
CA PHE A 20 -4.32 12.04 15.12
C PHE A 20 -4.80 11.44 13.79
N MET A 21 -6.06 11.63 13.42
CA MET A 21 -6.61 11.12 12.15
C MET A 21 -5.80 11.52 10.90
N PRO A 22 -5.37 12.78 10.69
CA PRO A 22 -4.55 13.13 9.53
C PRO A 22 -3.22 12.38 9.51
N TYR A 23 -2.54 12.27 10.67
CA TYR A 23 -1.29 11.52 10.77
C TYR A 23 -1.48 10.03 10.50
N HIS A 24 -2.54 9.43 11.03
CA HIS A 24 -2.84 8.02 10.78
C HIS A 24 -3.04 7.73 9.30
N ARG A 25 -3.74 8.63 8.58
CA ARG A 25 -3.94 8.50 7.12
C ARG A 25 -2.63 8.65 6.34
N ILE A 26 -1.82 9.65 6.67
CA ILE A 26 -0.54 9.89 5.99
C ILE A 26 0.40 8.70 6.22
N VAL A 27 0.59 8.28 7.47
CA VAL A 27 1.45 7.14 7.82
C VAL A 27 0.95 5.86 7.16
N GLY A 28 -0.36 5.60 7.20
CA GLY A 28 -0.94 4.42 6.54
C GLY A 28 -0.70 4.41 5.02
N GLY A 29 -0.87 5.55 4.35
CA GLY A 29 -0.56 5.69 2.92
C GLY A 29 0.92 5.51 2.61
N LEU A 30 1.81 6.13 3.39
CA LEU A 30 3.26 5.98 3.23
C LEU A 30 3.73 4.55 3.49
N SER A 31 3.20 3.89 4.52
CA SER A 31 3.50 2.49 4.81
C SER A 31 3.03 1.57 3.67
N PHE A 32 1.83 1.81 3.11
CA PHE A 32 1.34 1.03 1.97
C PHE A 32 2.26 1.16 0.74
N VAL A 33 2.65 2.38 0.39
CA VAL A 33 3.60 2.62 -0.71
C VAL A 33 4.97 2.00 -0.40
N GLY A 34 5.49 2.19 0.81
CA GLY A 34 6.78 1.64 1.24
C GLY A 34 6.83 0.11 1.18
N CYS A 35 5.80 -0.58 1.68
CA CYS A 35 5.70 -2.03 1.57
C CYS A 35 5.65 -2.49 0.11
N SER A 36 4.96 -1.75 -0.76
CA SER A 36 4.88 -2.07 -2.18
C SER A 36 6.23 -1.91 -2.89
N ILE A 37 6.99 -0.87 -2.56
CA ILE A 37 8.38 -0.70 -3.03
C ILE A 37 9.25 -1.86 -2.54
N GLN A 38 9.09 -2.28 -1.28
CA GLN A 38 9.85 -3.38 -0.71
C GLN A 38 9.60 -4.71 -1.44
N VAL A 39 8.37 -4.97 -1.90
CA VAL A 39 8.06 -6.15 -2.73
C VAL A 39 8.84 -6.11 -4.05
N ILE A 40 8.89 -4.95 -4.72
CA ILE A 40 9.63 -4.79 -5.99
C ILE A 40 11.13 -5.01 -5.76
N ILE A 41 11.71 -4.40 -4.72
CA ILE A 41 13.12 -4.59 -4.36
C ILE A 41 13.41 -6.08 -4.10
N GLY A 42 12.57 -6.74 -3.31
CA GLY A 42 12.73 -8.18 -3.02
C GLY A 42 12.66 -9.04 -4.29
N HIS A 43 11.77 -8.70 -5.22
CA HIS A 43 11.70 -9.39 -6.51
C HIS A 43 12.97 -9.18 -7.35
N THR A 44 13.49 -7.94 -7.42
CA THR A 44 14.76 -7.68 -8.14
C THR A 44 15.96 -8.39 -7.53
N GLN A 45 15.98 -8.55 -6.20
CA GLN A 45 17.04 -9.28 -5.51
C GLN A 45 16.96 -10.78 -5.82
N LEU A 46 15.76 -11.36 -5.82
CA LEU A 46 15.54 -12.75 -6.19
C LEU A 46 15.97 -13.01 -7.63
N ALA A 47 15.55 -12.16 -8.57
CA ALA A 47 15.92 -12.26 -9.98
C ALA A 47 17.44 -12.14 -10.20
N ALA A 48 18.13 -11.34 -9.39
CA ALA A 48 19.59 -11.20 -9.46
C ALA A 48 20.33 -12.44 -8.93
N TRP A 49 19.79 -13.13 -7.92
CA TRP A 49 20.42 -14.31 -7.32
C TRP A 49 20.23 -15.59 -8.16
N ASP A 50 19.09 -15.75 -8.83
CA ASP A 50 18.77 -16.99 -9.57
C ASP A 50 19.28 -16.98 -11.03
N GLY A 51 20.43 -16.35 -11.27
CA GLY A 51 21.06 -16.33 -12.60
C GLY A 51 20.30 -15.44 -13.60
N GLY A 52 20.14 -14.15 -13.26
CA GLY A 52 19.27 -13.16 -13.92
C GLY A 52 19.35 -12.95 -15.44
N SER A 53 20.17 -13.70 -16.19
CA SER A 53 20.12 -13.74 -17.65
C SER A 53 18.78 -14.26 -18.17
N CYS A 54 18.08 -15.11 -17.42
CA CYS A 54 16.79 -15.65 -17.81
C CYS A 54 15.59 -14.78 -17.36
N PHE A 55 15.64 -14.23 -16.14
CA PHE A 55 14.57 -13.40 -15.56
C PHE A 55 14.24 -12.14 -16.38
N TYR A 56 15.25 -11.48 -16.94
CA TYR A 56 15.05 -10.28 -17.75
C TYR A 56 14.88 -10.58 -19.26
N SER A 57 14.96 -11.85 -19.65
CA SER A 57 14.86 -12.28 -21.04
C SER A 57 13.50 -12.93 -21.30
N LEU A 58 12.72 -12.32 -22.18
CA LEU A 58 11.46 -12.90 -22.68
C LEU A 58 11.65 -14.20 -23.48
N SER A 59 12.91 -14.56 -23.77
CA SER A 59 13.28 -15.70 -24.62
C SER A 59 13.44 -17.02 -23.86
N CYS A 60 13.20 -17.05 -22.56
CA CYS A 60 13.36 -18.27 -21.75
C CYS A 60 12.21 -19.27 -21.92
N GLU A 61 12.55 -20.55 -22.07
CA GLU A 61 11.65 -21.65 -22.43
C GLU A 61 10.42 -21.83 -21.51
N ASN A 62 10.52 -21.45 -20.23
CA ASN A 62 9.48 -21.74 -19.25
C ASN A 62 8.39 -20.66 -19.14
N GLY A 63 8.59 -19.45 -19.70
CA GLY A 63 7.57 -18.38 -19.72
C GLY A 63 7.12 -17.83 -18.34
N ILE A 64 7.55 -18.43 -17.23
CA ILE A 64 7.19 -18.03 -15.86
C ILE A 64 7.63 -16.59 -15.56
N GLU A 65 8.74 -16.16 -16.17
CA GLU A 65 9.26 -14.79 -16.04
C GLU A 65 8.30 -13.72 -16.55
N PHE A 66 7.59 -14.02 -17.64
CA PHE A 66 6.56 -13.14 -18.16
C PHE A 66 5.43 -12.94 -17.14
N VAL A 67 5.04 -14.00 -16.43
CA VAL A 67 4.01 -13.94 -15.38
C VAL A 67 4.47 -13.06 -14.22
N TYR A 68 5.73 -13.17 -13.79
CA TYR A 68 6.28 -12.32 -12.73
C TYR A 68 6.36 -10.85 -13.13
N ILE A 69 6.82 -10.55 -14.35
CA ILE A 69 6.84 -9.16 -14.86
C ILE A 69 5.43 -8.58 -14.89
N PHE A 70 4.46 -9.32 -15.42
CA PHE A 70 3.07 -8.87 -15.46
C PHE A 70 2.49 -8.65 -14.05
N LEU A 71 2.83 -9.52 -13.10
CA LEU A 71 2.45 -9.37 -11.69
C LEU A 71 3.03 -8.08 -11.08
N MET A 72 4.30 -7.76 -11.34
CA MET A 72 4.92 -6.54 -10.83
C MET A 72 4.30 -5.28 -11.45
N ILE A 73 4.02 -5.29 -12.75
CA ILE A 73 3.31 -4.19 -13.42
C ILE A 73 1.91 -4.03 -12.81
N SER A 74 1.19 -5.13 -12.62
CA SER A 74 -0.15 -5.14 -12.01
C SER A 74 -0.12 -4.60 -10.59
N LEU A 75 0.91 -4.94 -9.80
CA LEU A 75 1.12 -4.41 -8.46
C LEU A 75 1.30 -2.88 -8.49
N VAL A 76 2.13 -2.35 -9.40
CA VAL A 76 2.35 -0.90 -9.54
C VAL A 76 1.03 -0.19 -9.89
N LEU A 77 0.29 -0.72 -10.87
CA LEU A 77 -1.01 -0.17 -11.26
C LEU A 77 -2.02 -0.22 -10.11
N TYR A 78 -2.03 -1.30 -9.34
CA TYR A 78 -2.88 -1.44 -8.15
C TYR A 78 -2.55 -0.38 -7.10
N VAL A 79 -1.26 -0.16 -6.81
CA VAL A 79 -0.82 0.84 -5.83
C VAL A 79 -1.24 2.24 -6.27
N ILE A 80 -1.01 2.59 -7.54
CA ILE A 80 -1.45 3.87 -8.10
C ILE A 80 -2.97 4.02 -7.97
N GLY A 81 -3.72 2.99 -8.38
CA GLY A 81 -5.19 2.99 -8.31
C GLY A 81 -5.71 3.21 -6.88
N VAL A 82 -5.17 2.48 -5.90
CA VAL A 82 -5.53 2.65 -4.49
C VAL A 82 -5.20 4.05 -4.00
N MET A 83 -4.02 4.59 -4.32
CA MET A 83 -3.63 5.94 -3.92
C MET A 83 -4.55 7.01 -4.54
N CYS A 84 -4.89 6.88 -5.81
CA CYS A 84 -5.90 7.71 -6.48
C CYS A 84 -7.27 7.60 -5.81
N CYS A 85 -7.61 6.47 -5.19
CA CYS A 85 -8.85 6.30 -4.46
C CYS A 85 -8.86 6.96 -3.07
N ILE A 86 -7.77 6.86 -2.32
CA ILE A 86 -7.76 7.30 -0.91
C ILE A 86 -7.38 8.77 -0.71
N ILE A 87 -6.68 9.39 -1.67
CA ILE A 87 -6.23 10.79 -1.58
C ILE A 87 -7.40 11.79 -1.72
N PRO A 88 -8.26 11.70 -2.76
CA PRO A 88 -9.28 12.70 -3.01
C PRO A 88 -10.28 12.82 -1.85
N PRO A 89 -10.56 14.04 -1.36
CA PRO A 89 -11.53 14.23 -0.29
C PRO A 89 -12.96 13.87 -0.72
N LYS A 90 -13.25 13.92 -2.02
CA LYS A 90 -14.57 13.63 -2.61
C LYS A 90 -15.07 12.21 -2.31
N TRP A 91 -14.16 11.24 -2.17
CA TRP A 91 -14.52 9.84 -1.95
C TRP A 91 -14.39 9.40 -0.49
N ARG A 92 -14.14 10.35 0.42
CA ARG A 92 -14.06 10.05 1.85
C ARG A 92 -15.45 9.76 2.41
N ARG A 93 -15.50 8.83 3.36
CA ARG A 93 -16.69 8.57 4.19
C ARG A 93 -17.19 9.89 4.80
N GLN A 94 -18.50 10.11 4.73
CA GLN A 94 -19.13 11.20 5.47
C GLN A 94 -19.00 10.96 6.98
N LYS A 95 -18.84 12.05 7.73
CA LYS A 95 -18.74 11.99 9.18
C LYS A 95 -20.08 11.55 9.76
N THR A 96 -20.04 10.82 10.86
CA THR A 96 -21.25 10.52 11.63
C THR A 96 -21.56 11.66 12.62
N PRO A 97 -22.82 11.85 13.06
CA PRO A 97 -23.19 13.00 13.91
C PRO A 97 -22.43 13.09 15.24
N ASP A 98 -21.93 11.97 15.74
CA ASP A 98 -21.06 11.86 16.91
C ASP A 98 -19.64 12.42 16.67
N GLU A 99 -19.16 12.41 15.42
CA GLU A 99 -17.85 12.96 15.03
C GLU A 99 -17.88 14.46 14.69
N GLU A 100 -19.08 15.05 14.62
CA GLU A 100 -19.30 16.47 14.34
C GLU A 100 -19.45 17.32 15.62
N LYS A 101 -19.72 16.68 16.76
CA LYS A 101 -19.82 17.31 18.08
C LYS A 101 -18.46 17.49 18.74
#